data_AF-A0A0H4XDN1-F1
#
_entry.id   AF-A0A0H4XDN1-F1
#
_cell.length_a   1.000
_cell.length_b   1.000
_cell.length_c   1.000
_cell.angle_alpha   90.00
_cell.angle_beta   90.00
_cell.angle_gamma   90.00
#
_symmetry.space_group_name_H-M   'P 1'
#
loop_
_entity.id
_entity.type
_entity.pdbx_description
1 polymer ?
#
loop_
_entity_poly.entity_id
_entity_poly.type
_entity_poly.pdbx_seq_one_letter_code
_entity_poly.pdbx_strand_id
1 'polypeptide(L)'
;MNPRPALFGWPRREELARTSAMAVGFACLFVGVYGGASWVTGFYPGGIRVDLPYELHIPFIPAWALVYVSMDVLLLLSLLVFRTWRDMVPFALALSVETVVGALCFLVLPVEVSWPPRFVEGPWAGVFQLADTMNLERNYLPSLHVAFACTAALAYAERAGWLARTFFALWAAAIAASTLLIHEHHVVDVVAGAALAWGTWRLVAPWARRESVLHTLQVEALCARELVRFTRRHIRYGLIASGLYVYSVSRWWRQAHTARVGFCFLQLVDDVLDGDRTVEGEPLDWVDRLLVELESGSNQDTGTAATLGLTLLSRLEGDAARAEVFTLMRTMRKDRERVKDGQWWSEDALRAQQRETFRLSVNLMLSVAGAELRAHDAPALLDAFGWCSAMRDLREDLAQGLYNVPEEVAAAVRTEGGEPATLEGLVGTATGRAWMTAEHARARVLLEASGRQLAALEGRSGLPLLRLFHRSIESFWARRLPRRHPFLREAAAVRLQDA
;
A
#
# COMPACT_ATOMS: atom_id res chain seq x y z
N MET A 1 -14.75 34.14 -26.11
CA MET A 1 -14.47 33.76 -24.71
C MET A 1 -15.03 32.36 -24.51
N ASN A 2 -14.18 31.37 -24.25
CA ASN A 2 -14.69 30.02 -23.95
C ASN A 2 -15.56 30.10 -22.68
N PRO A 3 -16.78 29.56 -22.68
CA PRO A 3 -17.62 29.55 -21.50
C PRO A 3 -16.86 28.84 -20.38
N ARG A 4 -16.74 29.49 -19.21
CA ARG A 4 -16.19 28.84 -18.03
C ARG A 4 -17.06 27.61 -17.74
N PRO A 5 -16.46 26.43 -17.54
CA PRO A 5 -17.23 25.25 -17.21
C PRO A 5 -18.09 25.53 -15.97
N ALA A 6 -19.29 24.92 -15.92
CA ALA A 6 -20.15 25.03 -14.75
C ALA A 6 -19.39 24.60 -13.48
N LEU A 7 -19.58 25.35 -12.40
CA LEU A 7 -18.91 25.11 -11.12
C LEU A 7 -19.29 23.73 -10.56
N PHE A 8 -20.57 23.37 -10.64
CA PHE A 8 -21.08 22.08 -10.23
C PHE A 8 -21.31 21.18 -11.44
N GLY A 9 -21.00 19.91 -11.29
CA GLY A 9 -21.40 18.89 -12.25
C GLY A 9 -21.17 17.49 -11.72
N TRP A 10 -21.91 16.53 -12.29
CA TRP A 10 -21.76 15.13 -11.91
C TRP A 10 -20.46 14.55 -12.45
N PRO A 11 -19.57 14.00 -11.60
CA PRO A 11 -18.40 13.25 -12.05
C PRO A 11 -18.79 11.95 -12.75
N ARG A 12 -17.87 11.42 -13.57
CA ARG A 12 -17.99 10.05 -14.09
C ARG A 12 -17.99 9.05 -12.92
N ARG A 13 -18.65 7.90 -13.06
CA ARG A 13 -18.75 6.89 -11.98
C ARG A 13 -17.40 6.50 -11.38
N GLU A 14 -16.38 6.30 -12.20
CA GLU A 14 -15.03 5.94 -11.74
C GLU A 14 -14.36 7.07 -10.95
N GLU A 15 -14.51 8.31 -11.40
CA GLU A 15 -13.97 9.48 -10.71
C GLU A 15 -14.72 9.74 -9.40
N LEU A 16 -16.04 9.56 -9.39
CA LEU A 16 -16.84 9.64 -8.17
C LEU A 16 -16.38 8.62 -7.14
N ALA A 17 -16.07 7.39 -7.56
CA ALA A 17 -15.56 6.36 -6.66
C ALA A 17 -14.20 6.77 -6.07
N ARG A 18 -13.29 7.34 -6.88
CA ARG A 18 -11.98 7.82 -6.43
C ARG A 18 -12.11 9.01 -5.47
N THR A 19 -12.89 10.02 -5.82
CA THR A 19 -13.06 11.22 -4.98
C THR A 19 -13.81 10.89 -3.68
N SER A 20 -14.82 10.02 -3.74
CA SER A 20 -15.50 9.50 -2.54
C SER A 20 -14.54 8.71 -1.65
N ALA A 21 -13.69 7.86 -2.21
CA ALA A 21 -12.69 7.12 -1.44
C ALA A 21 -11.70 8.08 -0.75
N MET A 22 -11.31 9.17 -1.39
CA MET A 22 -10.47 10.20 -0.78
C MET A 22 -11.19 10.95 0.34
N ALA A 23 -12.47 11.29 0.15
CA ALA A 23 -13.29 11.93 1.19
C ALA A 23 -13.48 11.03 2.41
N VAL A 24 -13.77 9.74 2.20
CA VAL A 24 -13.85 8.73 3.27
C VAL A 24 -12.49 8.55 3.95
N GLY A 25 -11.41 8.47 3.18
CA GLY A 25 -10.04 8.39 3.73
C GLY A 25 -9.69 9.59 4.61
N PHE A 26 -10.04 10.80 4.17
CA PHE A 26 -9.92 12.01 4.98
C PHE A 26 -10.78 11.94 6.24
N ALA A 27 -12.04 11.51 6.15
CA ALA A 27 -12.92 11.38 7.31
C ALA A 27 -12.37 10.39 8.34
N CYS A 28 -11.83 9.24 7.90
CA CYS A 28 -11.16 8.28 8.78
C CYS A 28 -9.90 8.88 9.43
N LEU A 29 -9.10 9.62 8.66
CA LEU A 29 -7.92 10.32 9.19
C LEU A 29 -8.33 11.39 10.21
N PHE A 30 -9.38 12.16 9.92
CA PHE A 30 -9.94 13.15 10.84
C PHE A 30 -10.38 12.48 12.14
N VAL A 31 -11.26 11.48 12.10
CA VAL A 31 -11.72 10.78 13.31
C VAL A 31 -10.54 10.20 14.11
N GLY A 32 -9.59 9.54 13.45
CA GLY A 32 -8.44 8.93 14.13
C GLY A 32 -7.48 9.95 14.75
N VAL A 33 -7.13 11.01 14.02
CA VAL A 33 -6.13 12.01 14.46
C VAL A 33 -6.77 13.05 15.39
N TYR A 34 -7.91 13.61 15.02
CA TYR A 34 -8.66 14.59 15.81
C TYR A 34 -9.19 13.98 17.11
N GLY A 35 -9.87 12.83 16.99
CA GLY A 35 -10.39 12.10 18.14
C GLY A 35 -9.27 11.55 19.03
N GLY A 36 -8.19 11.06 18.43
CA GLY A 36 -6.99 10.63 19.16
C GLY A 36 -6.33 11.77 19.93
N ALA A 37 -6.20 12.96 19.33
CA ALA A 37 -5.68 14.14 20.01
C ALA A 37 -6.57 14.54 21.20
N SER A 38 -7.89 14.61 21.01
CA SER A 38 -8.84 14.92 22.08
C SER A 38 -8.76 13.91 23.23
N TRP A 39 -8.68 12.61 22.91
CA TRP A 39 -8.53 11.56 23.91
C TRP A 39 -7.24 11.71 24.73
N VAL A 40 -6.11 12.04 24.09
CA VAL A 40 -4.85 12.29 24.79
C VAL A 40 -4.91 13.56 25.63
N THR A 41 -5.48 14.65 25.11
CA THR A 41 -5.59 15.92 25.85
C THR A 41 -6.51 15.81 27.06
N GLY A 42 -7.45 14.86 27.06
CA GLY A 42 -8.31 14.56 28.21
C GLY A 42 -7.54 14.11 29.46
N PHE A 43 -6.30 13.63 29.33
CA PHE A 43 -5.45 13.28 30.48
C PHE A 43 -4.72 14.49 31.09
N TYR A 44 -4.76 15.67 30.47
CA TYR A 44 -4.11 16.85 31.00
C TYR A 44 -5.00 17.56 32.03
N PRO A 45 -4.52 17.81 33.26
CA PRO A 45 -5.35 18.36 34.34
C PRO A 45 -5.63 19.87 34.21
N GLY A 46 -5.02 20.55 33.23
CA GLY A 46 -5.25 21.97 32.98
C GLY A 46 -4.98 22.34 31.52
N GLY A 47 -5.32 23.58 31.16
CA GLY A 47 -5.11 24.13 29.84
C GLY A 47 -4.87 25.64 29.86
N ILE A 48 -4.53 26.15 28.69
CA ILE A 48 -4.20 27.56 28.47
C ILE A 48 -5.49 28.31 28.18
N ARG A 49 -5.67 29.46 28.81
CA ARG A 49 -6.73 30.39 28.49
C ARG A 49 -6.27 31.37 27.42
N VAL A 50 -7.05 31.45 26.35
CA VAL A 50 -6.79 32.33 25.20
C VAL A 50 -7.92 33.33 24.98
N ASP A 51 -8.88 33.40 25.92
CA ASP A 51 -10.04 34.27 25.85
C ASP A 51 -9.64 35.75 25.93
N LEU A 52 -10.22 36.56 25.04
CA LEU A 52 -10.06 38.00 25.11
C LEU A 52 -11.14 38.61 26.02
N PRO A 53 -10.84 39.67 26.80
CA PRO A 53 -11.77 40.19 27.82
C PRO A 53 -13.15 40.63 27.30
N TYR A 54 -13.25 41.01 26.03
CA TYR A 54 -14.50 41.45 25.43
C TYR A 54 -15.39 40.29 24.97
N GLU A 55 -14.87 39.07 24.82
CA GLU A 55 -15.59 37.94 24.22
C GLU A 55 -16.83 37.56 25.02
N LEU A 56 -16.82 37.74 26.35
CA LEU A 56 -17.99 37.52 27.21
C LEU A 56 -19.23 38.36 26.83
N HIS A 57 -19.07 39.40 26.02
CA HIS A 57 -20.18 40.21 25.51
C HIS A 57 -20.78 39.67 24.19
N ILE A 58 -20.17 38.65 23.58
CA ILE A 58 -20.71 38.00 22.38
C ILE A 58 -21.97 37.24 22.80
N PRO A 59 -23.14 37.53 22.19
CA PRO A 59 -24.39 36.89 22.58
C PRO A 59 -24.37 35.40 22.19
N PHE A 60 -24.92 34.57 23.06
CA PHE A 60 -25.18 33.17 22.75
C PHE A 60 -26.44 33.03 21.90
N ILE A 61 -26.33 32.47 20.70
CA ILE A 61 -27.44 32.31 19.75
C ILE A 61 -27.50 30.86 19.23
N PRO A 62 -28.23 29.95 19.91
CA PRO A 62 -28.27 28.52 19.57
C PRO A 62 -28.69 28.19 18.13
N ALA A 63 -29.53 29.03 17.51
CA ALA A 63 -29.98 28.83 16.13
C ALA A 63 -28.82 28.83 15.11
N TRP A 64 -27.69 29.47 15.43
CA TRP A 64 -26.49 29.46 14.58
C TRP A 64 -25.77 28.12 14.56
N ALA A 65 -26.16 27.16 15.42
CA ALA A 65 -25.67 25.80 15.32
C ALA A 65 -26.00 25.15 13.96
N LEU A 66 -27.09 25.57 13.29
CA LEU A 66 -27.38 25.13 11.92
C LEU A 66 -26.33 25.63 10.91
N VAL A 67 -25.87 26.87 11.07
CA VAL A 67 -24.80 27.45 10.24
C VAL A 67 -23.47 26.75 10.54
N TYR A 68 -23.21 26.43 11.81
CA TYR A 68 -22.06 25.62 12.22
C TYR A 68 -22.02 24.26 11.51
N VAL A 69 -23.05 23.42 11.65
CA VAL A 69 -23.07 22.09 11.00
C VAL A 69 -23.15 22.16 9.47
N SER A 70 -23.45 23.33 8.88
CA SER A 70 -23.43 23.50 7.42
C SER A 70 -22.03 23.38 6.79
N MET A 71 -20.96 23.41 7.61
CA MET A 71 -19.59 23.11 7.17
C MET A 71 -19.47 21.72 6.53
N ASP A 72 -20.14 20.70 7.07
CA ASP A 72 -20.10 19.35 6.49
C ASP A 72 -20.72 19.33 5.09
N VAL A 73 -21.81 20.07 4.89
CA VAL A 73 -22.42 20.25 3.57
C VAL A 73 -21.44 20.94 2.62
N LEU A 74 -20.77 21.99 3.09
CA LEU A 74 -19.76 22.70 2.31
C LEU A 74 -18.60 21.78 1.89
N LEU A 75 -18.16 20.86 2.75
CA LEU A 75 -17.17 19.83 2.42
C LEU A 75 -17.71 18.79 1.44
N LEU A 76 -18.94 18.31 1.60
CA LEU A 76 -19.56 17.33 0.70
C LEU A 76 -19.76 17.86 -0.72
N LEU A 77 -19.94 19.18 -0.89
CA LEU A 77 -19.98 19.82 -2.21
C LEU A 77 -18.69 19.60 -3.03
N SER A 78 -17.57 19.26 -2.38
CA SER A 78 -16.30 18.97 -3.05
C SER A 78 -16.43 17.85 -4.09
N LEU A 79 -17.34 16.87 -3.87
CA LEU A 79 -17.60 15.77 -4.80
C LEU A 79 -18.25 16.23 -6.13
N LEU A 80 -18.93 17.38 -6.10
CA LEU A 80 -19.60 17.97 -7.27
C LEU A 80 -18.74 19.06 -7.93
N VAL A 81 -17.85 19.69 -7.16
CA VAL A 81 -16.94 20.73 -7.65
C VAL A 81 -15.66 20.12 -8.24
N PHE A 82 -15.06 19.16 -7.56
CA PHE A 82 -13.85 18.44 -8.00
C PHE A 82 -14.23 17.13 -8.69
N ARG A 83 -14.40 17.21 -10.00
CA ARG A 83 -14.93 16.10 -10.81
C ARG A 83 -13.90 15.06 -11.22
N THR A 84 -12.64 15.26 -10.86
CA THR A 84 -11.54 14.32 -11.09
C THR A 84 -10.72 14.13 -9.82
N TRP A 85 -10.11 12.96 -9.63
CA TRP A 85 -9.22 12.70 -8.50
C TRP A 85 -8.06 13.70 -8.46
N ARG A 86 -7.52 14.10 -9.61
CA ARG A 86 -6.46 15.10 -9.73
C ARG A 86 -6.87 16.45 -9.17
N ASP A 87 -8.13 16.85 -9.38
CA ASP A 87 -8.69 18.08 -8.84
C ASP A 87 -8.95 18.00 -7.33
N MET A 88 -9.30 16.81 -6.82
CA MET A 88 -9.60 16.56 -5.41
C MET A 88 -8.34 16.45 -4.55
N VAL A 89 -7.22 15.98 -5.11
CA VAL A 89 -5.96 15.74 -4.36
C VAL A 89 -5.48 16.97 -3.58
N PRO A 90 -5.35 18.16 -4.19
CA PRO A 90 -4.92 19.36 -3.46
C PRO A 90 -5.81 19.70 -2.28
N PHE A 91 -7.13 19.51 -2.44
CA PHE A 91 -8.11 19.78 -1.41
C PHE A 91 -8.04 18.78 -0.26
N ALA A 92 -8.14 17.48 -0.55
CA ALA A 92 -8.06 16.43 0.48
C ALA A 92 -6.73 16.48 1.25
N LEU A 93 -5.63 16.80 0.57
CA LEU A 93 -4.32 16.89 1.20
C LEU A 93 -4.15 18.13 2.06
N ALA A 94 -4.71 19.29 1.64
CA ALA A 94 -4.72 20.49 2.47
C ALA A 94 -5.49 20.24 3.78
N LEU A 95 -6.71 19.68 3.69
CA LEU A 95 -7.49 19.32 4.88
C LEU A 95 -6.76 18.31 5.78
N SER A 96 -6.08 17.32 5.18
CA SER A 96 -5.31 16.33 5.95
C SER A 96 -4.14 16.97 6.70
N VAL A 97 -3.41 17.90 6.06
CA VAL A 97 -2.33 18.65 6.69
C VAL A 97 -2.87 19.56 7.79
N GLU A 98 -3.99 20.23 7.57
CA GLU A 98 -4.69 21.03 8.58
C GLU A 98 -5.01 20.19 9.81
N THR A 99 -5.63 19.01 9.63
CA THR A 99 -5.92 18.08 10.73
C THR A 99 -4.67 17.70 11.52
N VAL A 100 -3.57 17.36 10.84
CA VAL A 100 -2.33 16.95 11.51
C VAL A 100 -1.71 18.13 12.26
N VAL A 101 -1.61 19.30 11.64
CA VAL A 101 -1.07 20.50 12.28
C VAL A 101 -1.93 20.92 13.47
N GLY A 102 -3.25 20.93 13.31
CA GLY A 102 -4.20 21.20 14.39
C GLY A 102 -4.04 20.23 15.55
N ALA A 103 -4.00 18.92 15.28
CA ALA A 103 -3.79 17.91 16.32
C ALA A 103 -2.46 18.08 17.07
N LEU A 104 -1.37 18.42 16.37
CA LEU A 104 -0.10 18.73 17.02
C LEU A 104 -0.21 19.98 17.91
N CYS A 105 -0.90 21.02 17.45
CA CYS A 105 -1.18 22.21 18.26
C CYS A 105 -2.01 21.87 19.50
N PHE A 106 -3.07 21.07 19.39
CA PHE A 106 -3.92 20.68 20.53
C PHE A 106 -3.13 19.91 21.59
N LEU A 107 -2.21 19.03 21.16
CA LEU A 107 -1.35 18.26 22.06
C LEU A 107 -0.32 19.13 22.80
N VAL A 108 0.20 20.18 22.15
CA VAL A 108 1.22 21.07 22.72
C VAL A 108 0.60 22.23 23.52
N LEU A 109 -0.58 22.70 23.10
CA LEU A 109 -1.30 23.85 23.64
C LEU A 109 -2.77 23.45 23.90
N PRO A 110 -3.05 22.63 24.93
CA PRO A 110 -4.42 22.28 25.26
C PRO A 110 -5.13 23.54 25.78
N VAL A 111 -6.06 24.08 25.00
CA VAL A 111 -6.82 25.29 25.35
C VAL A 111 -8.07 24.91 26.15
N GLU A 112 -8.40 25.71 27.14
CA GLU A 112 -9.65 25.60 27.90
C GLU A 112 -10.68 26.63 27.43
N VAL A 113 -11.91 26.19 27.25
CA VAL A 113 -13.03 27.09 26.98
C VAL A 113 -13.37 27.89 28.22
N SER A 114 -13.44 29.20 28.05
CA SER A 114 -13.78 30.15 29.11
C SER A 114 -15.26 30.59 29.11
N TRP A 115 -16.06 29.98 28.23
CA TRP A 115 -17.49 30.25 28.12
C TRP A 115 -18.28 29.66 29.30
N PRO A 116 -19.38 30.32 29.74
CA PRO A 116 -20.24 29.77 30.78
C PRO A 116 -20.96 28.48 30.28
N PRO A 117 -21.40 27.60 31.19
CA PRO A 117 -22.17 26.41 30.82
C PRO A 117 -23.39 26.76 29.96
N ARG A 118 -23.53 26.07 28.83
CA ARG A 118 -24.58 26.32 27.83
C ARG A 118 -25.72 25.34 28.03
N PHE A 119 -26.92 25.86 28.28
CA PHE A 119 -28.13 25.04 28.34
C PHE A 119 -29.12 25.52 27.27
N VAL A 120 -29.48 24.62 26.34
CA VAL A 120 -30.36 24.93 25.21
C VAL A 120 -31.59 24.05 25.27
N GLU A 121 -32.76 24.70 25.38
CA GLU A 121 -34.07 24.06 25.25
C GLU A 121 -34.78 24.52 23.96
N GLY A 122 -35.78 23.75 23.53
CA GLY A 122 -36.62 24.10 22.38
C GLY A 122 -36.09 23.58 21.04
N PRO A 123 -36.53 24.16 19.91
CA PRO A 123 -36.39 23.55 18.57
C PRO A 123 -34.94 23.41 18.08
N TRP A 124 -34.01 24.17 18.67
CA TRP A 124 -32.61 24.19 18.27
C TRP A 124 -31.73 23.24 19.11
N ALA A 125 -32.27 22.66 20.19
CA ALA A 125 -31.50 21.84 21.13
C ALA A 125 -30.82 20.65 20.44
N GLY A 126 -31.52 19.94 19.55
CA GLY A 126 -30.94 18.78 18.86
C GLY A 126 -29.79 19.13 17.91
N VAL A 127 -29.90 20.23 17.15
CA VAL A 127 -28.84 20.65 16.23
C VAL A 127 -27.64 21.23 16.99
N PHE A 128 -27.89 21.89 18.13
CA PHE A 128 -26.86 22.38 19.02
C PHE A 128 -26.11 21.22 19.69
N GLN A 129 -26.80 20.20 20.20
CA GLN A 129 -26.16 19.00 20.77
C GLN A 129 -25.30 18.28 19.71
N LEU A 130 -25.76 18.20 18.47
CA LEU A 130 -24.95 17.66 17.38
C LEU A 130 -23.66 18.48 17.17
N ALA A 131 -23.77 19.82 17.13
CA ALA A 131 -22.60 20.70 16.99
C ALA A 131 -21.61 20.55 18.15
N ASP A 132 -22.11 20.52 19.39
CA ASP A 132 -21.34 20.40 20.63
C ASP A 132 -20.60 19.06 20.70
N THR A 133 -21.27 17.95 20.37
CA THR A 133 -20.63 16.61 20.32
C THR A 133 -19.54 16.49 19.26
N MET A 134 -19.66 17.20 18.13
CA MET A 134 -18.62 17.24 17.10
C MET A 134 -17.40 18.07 17.49
N ASN A 135 -17.56 19.09 18.34
CA ASN A 135 -16.47 19.99 18.70
C ASN A 135 -15.38 19.28 19.53
N LEU A 136 -15.74 18.24 20.30
CA LEU A 136 -14.87 17.56 21.26
C LEU A 136 -14.24 18.51 22.29
N GLU A 137 -13.85 17.98 23.44
CA GLU A 137 -13.25 18.80 24.49
C GLU A 137 -11.77 19.07 24.16
N ARG A 138 -11.33 20.34 24.35
CA ARG A 138 -9.93 20.82 24.31
C ARG A 138 -9.28 20.98 22.93
N ASN A 139 -9.98 20.68 21.84
CA ASN A 139 -9.49 20.84 20.46
C ASN A 139 -9.79 22.24 19.86
N TYR A 140 -9.35 23.31 20.53
CA TYR A 140 -9.78 24.67 20.16
C TYR A 140 -8.82 25.42 19.23
N LEU A 141 -7.52 25.51 19.57
CA LEU A 141 -6.55 26.35 18.85
C LEU A 141 -5.58 25.52 17.98
N PRO A 142 -5.56 25.68 16.64
CA PRO A 142 -6.44 26.48 15.79
C PRO A 142 -7.81 25.82 15.52
N SER A 143 -8.84 26.62 15.22
CA SER A 143 -10.16 26.07 14.89
C SER A 143 -10.12 25.36 13.54
N LEU A 144 -10.15 24.02 13.55
CA LEU A 144 -10.21 23.20 12.33
C LEU A 144 -11.53 23.40 11.58
N HIS A 145 -12.62 23.66 12.29
CA HIS A 145 -13.92 23.93 11.68
C HIS A 145 -13.85 25.17 10.76
N VAL A 146 -13.22 26.25 11.26
CA VAL A 146 -12.95 27.46 10.46
C VAL A 146 -11.94 27.17 9.36
N ALA A 147 -10.88 26.42 9.65
CA ALA A 147 -9.86 26.10 8.66
C ALA A 147 -10.48 25.37 7.45
N PHE A 148 -11.26 24.32 7.68
CA PHE A 148 -11.93 23.54 6.63
C PHE A 148 -12.90 24.39 5.80
N ALA A 149 -13.71 25.23 6.45
CA ALA A 149 -14.65 26.11 5.77
C ALA A 149 -13.92 27.15 4.89
N CYS A 150 -12.87 27.78 5.40
CA CYS A 150 -12.04 28.71 4.66
C CYS A 150 -11.31 28.04 3.49
N THR A 151 -10.74 26.85 3.70
CA THR A 151 -10.05 26.09 2.64
C THR A 151 -11.02 25.67 1.54
N ALA A 152 -12.25 25.23 1.88
CA ALA A 152 -13.29 24.96 0.90
C ALA A 152 -13.65 26.21 0.08
N ALA A 153 -13.86 27.36 0.74
CA ALA A 153 -14.15 28.62 0.04
C ALA A 153 -13.01 29.06 -0.88
N LEU A 154 -11.76 28.98 -0.44
CA LEU A 154 -10.57 29.28 -1.26
C LEU A 154 -10.48 28.34 -2.47
N ALA A 155 -10.66 27.05 -2.26
CA ALA A 155 -10.55 26.04 -3.30
C ALA A 155 -11.68 26.15 -4.35
N TYR A 156 -12.92 26.41 -3.92
CA TYR A 156 -14.05 26.62 -4.83
C TYR A 156 -13.94 27.94 -5.56
N ALA A 157 -13.38 28.98 -4.92
CA ALA A 157 -13.18 30.28 -5.54
C ALA A 157 -12.29 30.21 -6.79
N GLU A 158 -11.29 29.34 -6.82
CA GLU A 158 -10.42 29.15 -7.99
C GLU A 158 -11.18 28.71 -9.24
N ARG A 159 -12.31 28.01 -9.07
CA ARG A 159 -13.15 27.45 -10.15
C ARG A 159 -14.42 28.25 -10.41
N ALA A 160 -14.72 29.23 -9.55
CA ALA A 160 -15.95 30.00 -9.56
C ALA A 160 -15.83 31.37 -10.24
N GLY A 161 -16.96 31.89 -10.74
CA GLY A 161 -17.12 33.31 -11.08
C GLY A 161 -17.24 34.18 -9.82
N TRP A 162 -17.20 35.51 -9.98
CA TRP A 162 -17.16 36.46 -8.84
C TRP A 162 -18.35 36.31 -7.88
N LEU A 163 -19.57 36.07 -8.39
CA LEU A 163 -20.76 35.84 -7.56
C LEU A 163 -20.60 34.63 -6.64
N ALA A 164 -20.21 33.49 -7.19
CA ALA A 164 -20.02 32.26 -6.43
C ALA A 164 -18.81 32.37 -5.48
N ARG A 165 -17.75 33.09 -5.84
CA ARG A 165 -16.63 33.41 -4.93
C ARG A 165 -17.12 34.17 -3.71
N THR A 166 -17.88 35.24 -3.92
CA THR A 166 -18.46 36.04 -2.83
C THR A 166 -19.39 35.20 -1.97
N PHE A 167 -20.23 34.36 -2.59
CA PHE A 167 -21.12 33.46 -1.86
C PHE A 167 -20.36 32.52 -0.93
N PHE A 168 -19.34 31.80 -1.41
CA PHE A 168 -18.57 30.89 -0.55
C PHE A 168 -17.75 31.63 0.51
N ALA A 169 -17.22 32.82 0.20
CA ALA A 169 -16.52 33.63 1.18
C ALA A 169 -17.47 34.08 2.31
N LEU A 170 -18.68 34.52 1.97
CA LEU A 170 -19.71 34.87 2.95
C LEU A 170 -20.18 33.65 3.75
N TRP A 171 -20.30 32.48 3.12
CA TRP A 171 -20.66 31.25 3.81
C TRP A 171 -19.57 30.83 4.81
N ALA A 172 -18.29 30.83 4.41
CA ALA A 172 -17.18 30.56 5.32
C ALA A 172 -17.10 31.59 6.45
N ALA A 173 -17.34 32.88 6.16
CA ALA A 173 -17.40 33.92 7.20
C ALA A 173 -18.58 33.70 8.17
N ALA A 174 -19.73 33.24 7.67
CA ALA A 174 -20.88 32.90 8.52
C ALA A 174 -20.60 31.67 9.40
N ILE A 175 -19.88 30.67 8.89
CA ILE A 175 -19.41 29.53 9.68
C ILE A 175 -18.40 30.00 10.75
N ALA A 176 -17.47 30.88 10.40
CA ALA A 176 -16.53 31.45 11.37
C ALA A 176 -17.21 32.29 12.44
N ALA A 177 -18.27 33.03 12.09
CA ALA A 177 -19.07 33.77 13.06
C ALA A 177 -19.93 32.82 13.92
N SER A 178 -20.42 31.72 13.35
CA SER A 178 -21.25 30.76 14.09
C SER A 178 -20.48 30.17 15.25
N THR A 179 -19.20 29.81 15.08
CA THR A 179 -18.37 29.23 16.15
C THR A 179 -18.30 30.14 17.39
N LEU A 180 -18.27 31.46 17.19
CA LEU A 180 -18.28 32.44 18.27
C LEU A 180 -19.68 32.59 18.88
N LEU A 181 -20.74 32.62 18.05
CA LEU A 181 -22.12 32.83 18.51
C LEU A 181 -22.73 31.62 19.23
N ILE A 182 -22.21 30.42 18.97
CA ILE A 182 -22.55 29.22 19.75
C ILE A 182 -21.54 28.95 20.86
N HIS A 183 -20.62 29.88 21.11
CA HIS A 183 -19.62 29.82 22.18
C HIS A 183 -18.74 28.55 22.12
N GLU A 184 -18.43 28.04 20.93
CA GLU A 184 -17.58 26.85 20.75
C GLU A 184 -16.10 27.18 20.60
N HIS A 185 -15.78 28.41 20.18
CA HIS A 185 -14.40 28.85 19.98
C HIS A 185 -14.20 30.28 20.50
N HIS A 186 -12.95 30.63 20.74
CA HIS A 186 -12.50 32.00 20.99
C HIS A 186 -12.04 32.68 19.70
N VAL A 187 -11.93 34.02 19.71
CA VAL A 187 -11.54 34.77 18.50
C VAL A 187 -10.16 34.38 18.01
N VAL A 188 -9.23 34.09 18.92
CA VAL A 188 -7.87 33.63 18.60
C VAL A 188 -7.90 32.32 17.81
N ASP A 189 -8.79 31.39 18.18
CA ASP A 189 -8.95 30.09 17.49
C ASP A 189 -9.42 30.27 16.05
N VAL A 190 -10.37 31.19 15.85
CA VAL A 190 -10.96 31.51 14.55
C VAL A 190 -9.91 32.15 13.64
N VAL A 191 -9.15 33.13 14.14
CA VAL A 191 -8.09 33.78 13.37
C VAL A 191 -6.98 32.78 13.03
N ALA A 192 -6.58 31.94 13.99
CA ALA A 192 -5.57 30.92 13.76
C ALA A 192 -6.04 29.85 12.75
N GLY A 193 -7.32 29.45 12.79
CA GLY A 193 -7.93 28.56 11.81
C GLY A 193 -7.95 29.13 10.39
N ALA A 194 -8.35 30.40 10.24
CA ALA A 194 -8.32 31.10 8.96
C ALA A 194 -6.88 31.27 8.42
N ALA A 195 -5.92 31.59 9.30
CA ALA A 195 -4.50 31.68 8.94
C ALA A 195 -3.93 30.32 8.52
N LEU A 196 -4.28 29.25 9.23
CA LEU A 196 -3.91 27.88 8.90
C LEU A 196 -4.42 27.52 7.50
N ALA A 197 -5.71 27.70 7.22
CA ALA A 197 -6.31 27.47 5.90
C ALA A 197 -5.63 28.24 4.76
N TRP A 198 -5.34 29.52 4.98
CA TRP A 198 -4.64 30.32 3.99
C TRP A 198 -3.24 29.78 3.73
N GLY A 199 -2.48 29.46 4.78
CA GLY A 199 -1.11 28.94 4.67
C GLY A 199 -1.06 27.56 4.01
N THR A 200 -1.89 26.63 4.47
CA THR A 200 -1.97 25.26 3.94
C THR A 200 -2.41 25.27 2.48
N TRP A 201 -3.46 26.01 2.11
CA TRP A 201 -3.90 26.09 0.73
C TRP A 201 -2.82 26.67 -0.19
N ARG A 202 -2.14 27.74 0.24
CA ARG A 202 -1.08 28.40 -0.56
C ARG A 202 0.16 27.53 -0.76
N LEU A 203 0.50 26.68 0.21
CA LEU A 203 1.70 25.84 0.16
C LEU A 203 1.42 24.45 -0.41
N VAL A 204 0.38 23.78 0.09
CA VAL A 204 0.05 22.40 -0.27
C VAL A 204 -0.58 22.33 -1.65
N ALA A 205 -1.49 23.24 -2.01
CA ALA A 205 -2.21 23.09 -3.26
C ALA A 205 -1.31 23.17 -4.51
N PRO A 206 -0.38 24.14 -4.65
CA PRO A 206 0.55 24.16 -5.78
C PRO A 206 1.51 22.97 -5.81
N TRP A 207 1.95 22.50 -4.65
CA TRP A 207 2.81 21.32 -4.54
C TRP A 207 2.07 20.04 -4.96
N ALA A 208 0.85 19.85 -4.47
CA ALA A 208 0.00 18.69 -4.75
C ALA A 208 -0.42 18.60 -6.24
N ARG A 209 -0.49 19.74 -6.95
CA ARG A 209 -0.78 19.80 -8.38
C ARG A 209 0.40 19.41 -9.28
N ARG A 210 1.61 19.23 -8.73
CA ARG A 210 2.77 18.82 -9.53
C ARG A 210 2.54 17.42 -10.09
N GLU A 211 2.78 17.24 -11.40
CA GLU A 211 2.60 15.95 -12.07
C GLU A 211 3.41 14.83 -11.40
N SER A 212 4.61 15.12 -10.87
CA SER A 212 5.41 14.13 -10.14
C SER A 212 4.75 13.65 -8.85
N VAL A 213 4.02 14.52 -8.16
CA VAL A 213 3.28 14.18 -6.93
C VAL A 213 2.03 13.39 -7.28
N LEU A 214 1.24 13.86 -8.25
CA LEU A 214 0.06 13.15 -8.74
C LEU A 214 0.41 11.75 -9.24
N HIS A 215 1.48 11.63 -10.04
CA HIS A 215 1.97 10.34 -10.53
C HIS A 215 2.40 9.42 -9.38
N THR A 216 3.10 9.94 -8.37
CA THR A 216 3.50 9.13 -7.21
C THR A 216 2.29 8.64 -6.41
N LEU A 217 1.29 9.49 -6.19
CA LEU A 217 0.04 9.11 -5.53
C LEU A 217 -0.75 8.06 -6.32
N GLN A 218 -0.80 8.22 -7.65
CA GLN A 218 -1.42 7.24 -8.54
C GLN A 218 -0.71 5.87 -8.43
N VAL A 219 0.62 5.86 -8.48
CA VAL A 219 1.42 4.63 -8.35
C VAL A 219 1.23 3.98 -6.97
N GLU A 220 1.21 4.76 -5.89
CA GLU A 220 0.95 4.24 -4.54
C GLU A 220 -0.47 3.65 -4.42
N ALA A 221 -1.47 4.31 -5.00
CA ALA A 221 -2.83 3.79 -5.02
C ALA A 221 -2.92 2.47 -5.81
N LEU A 222 -2.19 2.35 -6.93
CA LEU A 222 -2.06 1.09 -7.67
C LEU A 222 -1.39 0.02 -6.81
N CYS A 223 -0.25 0.32 -6.17
CA CYS A 223 0.44 -0.62 -5.29
C CYS A 223 -0.47 -1.10 -4.15
N ALA A 224 -1.15 -0.19 -3.45
CA ALA A 224 -2.06 -0.54 -2.37
C ALA A 224 -3.19 -1.47 -2.87
N ARG A 225 -3.75 -1.19 -4.04
CA ARG A 225 -4.79 -2.02 -4.65
C ARG A 225 -4.28 -3.42 -5.00
N GLU A 226 -3.08 -3.53 -5.59
CA GLU A 226 -2.49 -4.84 -5.91
C GLU A 226 -2.13 -5.61 -4.63
N LEU A 227 -1.56 -4.97 -3.61
CA LEU A 227 -1.27 -5.61 -2.32
C LEU A 227 -2.53 -6.15 -1.62
N VAL A 228 -3.66 -5.44 -1.70
CA VAL A 228 -4.95 -5.94 -1.18
C VAL A 228 -5.40 -7.17 -1.97
N ARG A 229 -5.26 -7.17 -3.30
CA ARG A 229 -5.59 -8.33 -4.14
C ARG A 229 -4.73 -9.54 -3.79
N PHE A 230 -3.42 -9.38 -3.69
CA PHE A 230 -2.51 -10.45 -3.29
C PHE A 230 -2.84 -11.00 -1.90
N THR A 231 -3.14 -10.10 -0.95
CA THR A 231 -3.51 -10.50 0.43
C THR A 231 -4.80 -11.32 0.47
N ARG A 232 -5.78 -10.98 -0.38
CA ARG A 232 -7.03 -11.75 -0.52
C ARG A 232 -6.80 -13.14 -1.12
N ARG A 233 -5.78 -13.29 -1.97
CA ARG A 233 -5.36 -14.59 -2.52
C ARG A 233 -4.70 -15.45 -1.45
N HIS A 234 -3.74 -14.90 -0.72
CA HIS A 234 -3.07 -15.63 0.36
C HIS A 234 -2.47 -14.71 1.42
N ILE A 235 -2.65 -15.06 2.70
CA ILE A 235 -2.21 -14.25 3.86
C ILE A 235 -0.71 -13.91 3.86
N ARG A 236 0.12 -14.75 3.22
CA ARG A 236 1.57 -14.52 3.02
C ARG A 236 1.86 -13.16 2.38
N TYR A 237 1.03 -12.75 1.44
CA TYR A 237 1.18 -11.47 0.77
C TYR A 237 0.83 -10.28 1.68
N GLY A 238 -0.07 -10.49 2.65
CA GLY A 238 -0.33 -9.50 3.70
C GLY A 238 0.87 -9.30 4.64
N LEU A 239 1.60 -10.37 4.95
CA LEU A 239 2.85 -10.27 5.71
C LEU A 239 3.95 -9.55 4.92
N ILE A 240 4.08 -9.83 3.62
CA ILE A 240 5.03 -9.13 2.74
C ILE A 240 4.65 -7.65 2.62
N ALA A 241 3.37 -7.34 2.40
CA ALA A 241 2.86 -5.97 2.36
C ALA A 241 3.21 -5.22 3.64
N SER A 242 2.94 -5.83 4.79
CA SER A 242 3.29 -5.27 6.10
C SER A 242 4.80 -5.02 6.21
N GLY A 243 5.63 -5.97 5.80
CA GLY A 243 7.09 -5.82 5.77
C GLY A 243 7.55 -4.65 4.89
N LEU A 244 6.96 -4.48 3.70
CA LEU A 244 7.29 -3.38 2.78
C LEU A 244 6.88 -2.01 3.34
N TYR A 245 5.76 -1.91 4.05
CA TYR A 245 5.34 -0.65 4.69
C TYR A 245 6.15 -0.35 5.95
N VAL A 246 6.48 -1.33 6.78
CA VAL A 246 7.42 -1.16 7.92
C VAL A 246 8.79 -0.71 7.42
N TYR A 247 9.27 -1.29 6.31
CA TYR A 247 10.49 -0.85 5.63
C TYR A 247 10.44 0.62 5.19
N SER A 248 9.25 1.15 4.92
CA SER A 248 9.05 2.56 4.53
C SER A 248 9.20 3.55 5.66
N VAL A 249 8.96 3.12 6.90
CA VAL A 249 9.10 3.95 8.10
C VAL A 249 10.58 4.10 8.49
N SER A 250 11.40 3.07 8.24
CA SER A 250 12.79 2.99 8.71
C SER A 250 13.84 3.48 7.71
N ARG A 251 13.47 3.77 6.45
CA ARG A 251 14.42 4.13 5.38
C ARG A 251 13.94 5.28 4.50
N TRP A 252 14.84 5.74 3.64
CA TRP A 252 14.57 6.75 2.63
C TRP A 252 13.35 6.36 1.79
N TRP A 253 12.33 7.22 1.82
CA TRP A 253 11.03 7.01 1.17
C TRP A 253 11.16 6.57 -0.30
N ARG A 254 12.19 7.04 -1.02
CA ARG A 254 12.49 6.66 -2.41
C ARG A 254 12.80 5.17 -2.60
N GLN A 255 13.65 4.58 -1.74
CA GLN A 255 14.03 3.17 -1.85
C GLN A 255 12.85 2.26 -1.50
N ALA A 256 12.13 2.59 -0.42
CA ALA A 256 10.97 1.83 -0.01
C ALA A 256 9.85 1.86 -1.05
N HIS A 257 9.61 3.02 -1.68
CA HIS A 257 8.68 3.15 -2.79
C HIS A 257 9.10 2.27 -3.98
N THR A 258 10.38 2.30 -4.36
CA THR A 258 10.89 1.48 -5.48
C THR A 258 10.73 -0.02 -5.18
N ALA A 259 10.94 -0.45 -3.93
CA ALA A 259 10.72 -1.83 -3.51
C ALA A 259 9.23 -2.24 -3.60
N ARG A 260 8.29 -1.39 -3.16
CA ARG A 260 6.85 -1.64 -3.31
C ARG A 260 6.44 -1.75 -4.77
N VAL A 261 6.89 -0.80 -5.60
CA VAL A 261 6.58 -0.78 -7.03
C VAL A 261 7.13 -2.03 -7.71
N GLY A 262 8.40 -2.38 -7.45
CA GLY A 262 9.03 -3.57 -8.00
C GLY A 262 8.34 -4.86 -7.60
N PHE A 263 7.99 -5.00 -6.32
CA PHE A 263 7.23 -6.14 -5.82
C PHE A 263 5.85 -6.25 -6.48
N CYS A 264 5.08 -5.15 -6.49
CA CYS A 264 3.73 -5.16 -7.08
C CYS A 264 3.76 -5.41 -8.58
N PHE A 265 4.74 -4.86 -9.28
CA PHE A 265 4.92 -5.07 -10.72
C PHE A 265 5.23 -6.53 -11.03
N LEU A 266 6.29 -7.08 -10.41
CA LEU A 266 6.74 -8.44 -10.73
C LEU A 266 5.74 -9.49 -10.25
N GLN A 267 5.13 -9.32 -9.07
CA GLN A 267 4.09 -10.23 -8.60
C GLN A 267 2.84 -10.15 -9.50
N LEU A 268 2.51 -8.99 -10.07
CA LEU A 268 1.41 -8.90 -11.03
C LEU A 268 1.71 -9.71 -12.29
N VAL A 269 2.93 -9.61 -12.83
CA VAL A 269 3.35 -10.37 -14.02
C VAL A 269 3.34 -11.87 -13.72
N ASP A 270 3.88 -12.27 -12.57
CA ASP A 270 3.86 -13.64 -12.02
C ASP A 270 2.42 -14.18 -11.94
N ASP A 271 1.51 -13.46 -11.28
CA ASP A 271 0.09 -13.84 -11.15
C ASP A 271 -0.60 -14.05 -12.52
N VAL A 272 -0.23 -13.29 -13.55
CA VAL A 272 -0.78 -13.47 -14.91
C VAL A 272 -0.21 -14.73 -15.57
N LEU A 273 1.10 -14.95 -15.46
CA LEU A 273 1.76 -16.12 -16.05
C LEU A 273 1.37 -17.42 -15.37
N ASP A 274 1.17 -17.42 -14.06
CA ASP A 274 0.72 -18.58 -13.28
C ASP A 274 -0.79 -18.85 -13.43
N GLY A 275 -1.53 -17.94 -14.06
CA GLY A 275 -2.98 -18.05 -14.25
C GLY A 275 -3.81 -17.68 -13.01
N ASP A 276 -3.19 -17.18 -11.94
CA ASP A 276 -3.87 -16.59 -10.78
C ASP A 276 -4.66 -15.32 -11.12
N ARG A 277 -4.30 -14.66 -12.22
CA ARG A 277 -4.96 -13.47 -12.75
C ARG A 277 -5.36 -13.67 -14.20
N THR A 278 -6.66 -13.54 -14.45
CA THR A 278 -7.20 -13.61 -15.81
C THR A 278 -6.87 -12.35 -16.60
N VAL A 279 -6.47 -12.57 -17.86
CA VAL A 279 -6.25 -11.54 -18.88
C VAL A 279 -7.02 -11.92 -20.14
N GLU A 280 -7.24 -10.95 -21.03
CA GLU A 280 -7.82 -11.21 -22.34
C GLU A 280 -6.77 -11.87 -23.24
N GLY A 281 -7.09 -13.05 -23.78
CA GLY A 281 -6.19 -13.86 -24.58
C GLY A 281 -5.23 -14.73 -23.75
N GLU A 282 -4.16 -15.21 -24.40
CA GLU A 282 -3.15 -16.05 -23.75
C GLU A 282 -2.19 -15.18 -22.89
N PRO A 283 -1.86 -15.57 -21.64
CA PRO A 283 -0.88 -14.88 -20.81
C PRO A 283 0.47 -14.58 -21.49
N LEU A 284 0.93 -15.45 -22.39
CA LEU A 284 2.16 -15.24 -23.18
C LEU A 284 2.04 -14.01 -24.11
N ASP A 285 0.92 -13.88 -24.82
CA ASP A 285 0.69 -12.74 -25.72
C ASP A 285 0.56 -11.44 -24.92
N TRP A 286 0.00 -11.53 -23.71
CA TRP A 286 -0.10 -10.40 -22.80
C TRP A 286 1.28 -9.94 -22.30
N VAL A 287 2.15 -10.85 -21.85
CA VAL A 287 3.49 -10.49 -21.37
C VAL A 287 4.39 -9.99 -22.51
N ASP A 288 4.23 -10.53 -23.72
CA ASP A 288 4.98 -10.10 -24.90
C ASP A 288 4.61 -8.66 -25.30
N ARG A 289 3.32 -8.30 -25.26
CA ARG A 289 2.88 -6.90 -25.43
C ARG A 289 3.44 -5.99 -24.33
N LEU A 290 3.40 -6.44 -23.07
CA LEU A 290 3.96 -5.68 -21.95
C LEU A 290 5.47 -5.43 -22.12
N LEU A 291 6.23 -6.43 -22.55
CA LEU A 291 7.67 -6.29 -22.82
C LEU A 291 7.92 -5.22 -23.88
N VAL A 292 7.20 -5.25 -25.01
CA VAL A 292 7.31 -4.24 -26.07
C VAL A 292 6.94 -2.84 -25.58
N GLU A 293 5.89 -2.74 -24.77
CA GLU A 293 5.43 -1.48 -24.18
C GLU A 293 6.49 -0.88 -23.24
N LEU A 294 7.11 -1.71 -22.39
CA LEU A 294 8.18 -1.31 -21.48
C LEU A 294 9.49 -0.94 -22.21
N GLU A 295 9.85 -1.68 -23.26
CA GLU A 295 11.03 -1.39 -24.09
C GLU A 295 10.87 -0.09 -24.89
N SER A 296 9.66 0.19 -25.38
CA SER A 296 9.34 1.43 -26.11
C SER A 296 9.10 2.65 -25.20
N GLY A 297 8.89 2.44 -23.90
CA GLY A 297 8.51 3.50 -22.98
C GLY A 297 7.07 4.01 -23.16
N SER A 298 6.20 3.24 -23.83
CA SER A 298 4.80 3.60 -24.06
C SER A 298 3.90 3.13 -22.90
N ASN A 299 2.73 3.75 -22.73
CA ASN A 299 1.75 3.37 -21.70
C ASN A 299 0.33 3.48 -22.28
N GLN A 300 -0.07 2.52 -23.10
CA GLN A 300 -1.34 2.50 -23.84
C GLN A 300 -2.19 1.25 -23.54
N ASP A 301 -1.61 0.06 -23.40
CA ASP A 301 -2.37 -1.19 -23.51
C ASP A 301 -2.48 -1.99 -22.20
N THR A 302 -1.43 -2.06 -21.38
CA THR A 302 -1.43 -2.92 -20.18
C THR A 302 -1.70 -2.17 -18.87
N GLY A 303 -1.92 -0.86 -18.95
CA GLY A 303 -2.52 0.00 -17.93
C GLY A 303 -1.79 0.01 -16.58
N THR A 304 -2.13 -0.94 -15.69
CA THR A 304 -1.49 -1.04 -14.35
C THR A 304 -0.08 -1.62 -14.45
N ALA A 305 0.12 -2.67 -15.25
CA ALA A 305 1.41 -3.33 -15.36
C ALA A 305 2.45 -2.40 -16.01
N ALA A 306 2.13 -1.78 -17.15
CA ALA A 306 2.97 -0.76 -17.77
C ALA A 306 3.28 0.40 -16.82
N THR A 307 2.28 0.97 -16.13
CA THR A 307 2.52 2.09 -15.20
C THR A 307 3.50 1.71 -14.09
N LEU A 308 3.33 0.54 -13.46
CA LEU A 308 4.25 0.08 -12.41
C LEU A 308 5.64 -0.26 -12.98
N GLY A 309 5.70 -0.93 -14.13
CA GLY A 309 6.95 -1.32 -14.79
C GLY A 309 7.78 -0.12 -15.25
N LEU A 310 7.18 0.86 -15.93
CA LEU A 310 7.86 2.10 -16.32
C LEU A 310 8.33 2.90 -15.09
N THR A 311 7.52 2.92 -14.02
CA THR A 311 7.91 3.57 -12.77
C THR A 311 9.11 2.87 -12.13
N LEU A 312 9.13 1.53 -12.14
CA LEU A 312 10.28 0.76 -11.67
C LEU A 312 11.53 1.08 -12.50
N LEU A 313 11.44 0.94 -13.82
CA LEU A 313 12.57 1.13 -14.74
C LEU A 313 13.17 2.54 -14.65
N SER A 314 12.34 3.57 -14.51
CA SER A 314 12.79 4.96 -14.33
C SER A 314 13.48 5.22 -12.99
N ARG A 315 13.25 4.38 -11.97
CA ARG A 315 13.84 4.52 -10.63
C ARG A 315 15.05 3.63 -10.39
N LEU A 316 15.22 2.55 -11.17
CA LEU A 316 16.40 1.70 -11.09
C LEU A 316 17.65 2.47 -11.57
N GLU A 317 18.73 2.31 -10.81
CA GLU A 317 20.04 2.87 -11.10
C GLU A 317 20.86 1.87 -11.93
N GLY A 318 21.32 2.29 -13.10
CA GLY A 318 22.16 1.49 -13.99
C GLY A 318 21.40 0.59 -14.96
N ASP A 319 21.98 0.39 -16.14
CA ASP A 319 21.37 -0.38 -17.23
C ASP A 319 21.32 -1.88 -16.92
N ALA A 320 22.24 -2.37 -16.08
CA ALA A 320 22.25 -3.76 -15.65
C ALA A 320 20.98 -4.13 -14.87
N ALA A 321 20.56 -3.33 -13.90
CA ALA A 321 19.36 -3.61 -13.10
C ALA A 321 18.08 -3.53 -13.95
N ARG A 322 18.03 -2.62 -14.93
CA ARG A 322 16.91 -2.54 -15.89
C ARG A 322 16.87 -3.78 -16.77
N ALA A 323 18.01 -4.20 -17.32
CA ALA A 323 18.11 -5.42 -18.11
C ALA A 323 17.68 -6.67 -17.31
N GLU A 324 18.01 -6.74 -16.02
CA GLU A 324 17.57 -7.84 -15.15
C GLU A 324 16.05 -7.93 -15.02
N VAL A 325 15.31 -6.81 -15.04
CA VAL A 325 13.83 -6.84 -15.04
C VAL A 325 13.32 -7.55 -16.29
N PHE A 326 13.83 -7.20 -17.47
CA PHE A 326 13.43 -7.82 -18.73
C PHE A 326 13.84 -9.30 -18.77
N THR A 327 15.05 -9.63 -18.33
CA THR A 327 15.50 -11.02 -18.25
C THR A 327 14.61 -11.83 -17.30
N LEU A 328 14.24 -11.29 -16.14
CA LEU A 328 13.37 -11.96 -15.19
C LEU A 328 11.98 -12.23 -15.79
N MET A 329 11.39 -11.25 -16.48
CA MET A 329 10.12 -11.43 -17.18
C MET A 329 10.20 -12.53 -18.24
N ARG A 330 11.28 -12.57 -19.04
CA ARG A 330 11.51 -13.63 -20.03
C ARG A 330 11.76 -14.99 -19.38
N THR A 331 12.39 -15.03 -18.21
CA THR A 331 12.59 -16.26 -17.44
C THR A 331 11.24 -16.80 -16.93
N MET A 332 10.40 -15.96 -16.31
CA MET A 332 9.05 -16.37 -15.87
C MET A 332 8.16 -16.81 -17.04
N ARG A 333 8.29 -16.16 -18.20
CA ARG A 333 7.58 -16.54 -19.44
C ARG A 333 7.83 -18.01 -19.84
N LYS A 334 9.04 -18.52 -19.64
CA LYS A 334 9.38 -19.93 -19.96
C LYS A 334 8.55 -20.93 -19.14
N ASP A 335 8.22 -20.59 -17.90
CA ASP A 335 7.39 -21.47 -17.07
C ASP A 335 5.96 -21.54 -17.60
N ARG A 336 5.42 -20.43 -18.13
CA ARG A 336 4.13 -20.46 -18.84
C ARG A 336 4.20 -21.22 -20.17
N GLU A 337 5.31 -21.14 -20.91
CA GLU A 337 5.51 -21.97 -22.11
C GLU A 337 5.49 -23.46 -21.76
N ARG A 338 6.16 -23.85 -20.67
CA ARG A 338 6.14 -25.23 -20.17
C ARG A 338 4.73 -25.70 -19.84
N VAL A 339 3.93 -24.86 -19.19
CA VAL A 339 2.52 -25.15 -18.88
C VAL A 339 1.71 -25.33 -20.15
N LYS A 340 1.82 -24.40 -21.10
CA LYS A 340 1.07 -24.43 -22.37
C LYS A 340 1.38 -25.68 -23.19
N ASP A 341 2.65 -26.05 -23.24
CA ASP A 341 3.14 -27.18 -24.06
C ASP A 341 3.14 -28.51 -23.29
N GLY A 342 2.79 -28.52 -22.00
CA GLY A 342 2.80 -29.70 -21.14
C GLY A 342 4.18 -30.33 -20.96
N GLN A 343 5.23 -29.50 -20.95
CA GLN A 343 6.63 -29.96 -20.99
C GLN A 343 7.11 -30.50 -19.64
N TRP A 344 7.72 -31.68 -19.68
CA TRP A 344 8.55 -32.23 -18.60
C TRP A 344 10.01 -31.91 -18.91
N TRP A 345 10.75 -31.46 -17.91
CA TRP A 345 12.15 -31.08 -18.05
C TRP A 345 13.03 -31.99 -17.20
N SER A 346 14.28 -32.15 -17.63
CA SER A 346 15.30 -32.84 -16.83
C SER A 346 15.57 -32.10 -15.52
N GLU A 347 16.11 -32.83 -14.55
CA GLU A 347 16.47 -32.26 -13.25
C GLU A 347 17.39 -31.03 -13.36
N ASP A 348 18.39 -31.09 -14.24
CA ASP A 348 19.35 -30.00 -14.43
C ASP A 348 18.69 -28.75 -15.05
N ALA A 349 17.77 -28.94 -16.00
CA ALA A 349 17.03 -27.84 -16.63
C ALA A 349 16.12 -27.14 -15.61
N LEU A 350 15.40 -27.90 -14.78
CA LEU A 350 14.56 -27.35 -13.71
C LEU A 350 15.39 -26.54 -12.71
N ARG A 351 16.52 -27.09 -12.27
CA ARG A 351 17.42 -26.42 -11.31
C ARG A 351 18.02 -25.15 -11.90
N ALA A 352 18.44 -25.18 -13.16
CA ALA A 352 18.99 -24.01 -13.84
C ALA A 352 17.96 -22.87 -13.97
N GLN A 353 16.74 -23.21 -14.37
CA GLN A 353 15.62 -22.27 -14.47
C GLN A 353 15.29 -21.62 -13.12
N GLN A 354 15.10 -22.42 -12.07
CA GLN A 354 14.81 -21.92 -10.72
C GLN A 354 15.95 -21.04 -10.19
N ARG A 355 17.21 -21.49 -10.35
CA ARG A 355 18.38 -20.71 -9.93
C ARG A 355 18.40 -19.35 -10.62
N GLU A 356 18.13 -19.30 -11.92
CA GLU A 356 18.14 -18.05 -12.67
C GLU A 356 17.01 -17.10 -12.23
N THR A 357 15.78 -17.60 -12.05
CA THR A 357 14.66 -16.81 -11.51
C THR A 357 14.99 -16.18 -10.16
N PHE A 358 15.55 -16.97 -9.24
CA PHE A 358 15.91 -16.48 -7.91
C PHE A 358 17.16 -15.61 -7.91
N ARG A 359 18.14 -15.88 -8.78
CA ARG A 359 19.30 -15.00 -8.98
C ARG A 359 18.83 -13.61 -9.39
N LEU A 360 17.97 -13.51 -10.40
CA LEU A 360 17.47 -12.23 -10.92
C LEU A 360 16.61 -11.48 -9.88
N SER A 361 15.62 -12.16 -9.29
CA SER A 361 14.70 -11.52 -8.32
C SER A 361 15.39 -11.08 -7.03
N VAL A 362 16.28 -11.92 -6.47
CA VAL A 362 17.06 -11.56 -5.26
C VAL A 362 18.07 -10.46 -5.58
N ASN A 363 18.71 -10.49 -6.75
CA ASN A 363 19.67 -9.45 -7.13
C ASN A 363 18.99 -8.08 -7.32
N LEU A 364 17.82 -8.07 -7.96
CA LEU A 364 17.03 -6.85 -8.13
C LEU A 364 16.60 -6.28 -6.77
N MET A 365 16.14 -7.14 -5.85
CA MET A 365 15.77 -6.73 -4.49
C MET A 365 16.95 -6.12 -3.72
N LEU A 366 18.12 -6.75 -3.78
CA LEU A 366 19.35 -6.24 -3.15
C LEU A 366 19.79 -4.91 -3.77
N SER A 367 19.68 -4.78 -5.10
CA SER A 367 20.00 -3.55 -5.82
C SER A 367 19.06 -2.40 -5.41
N VAL A 368 17.75 -2.66 -5.33
CA VAL A 368 16.77 -1.67 -4.85
C VAL A 368 16.99 -1.29 -3.38
N ALA A 369 17.45 -2.24 -2.56
CA ALA A 369 17.82 -2.00 -1.17
C ALA A 369 19.15 -1.22 -1.01
N GLY A 370 19.86 -0.92 -2.11
CA GLY A 370 21.17 -0.28 -2.07
C GLY A 370 22.23 -1.13 -1.35
N ALA A 371 22.06 -2.45 -1.36
CA ALA A 371 23.00 -3.36 -0.72
C ALA A 371 24.32 -3.44 -1.49
N GLU A 372 25.40 -3.79 -0.80
CA GLU A 372 26.67 -4.19 -1.41
C GLU A 372 26.62 -5.63 -1.91
N LEU A 373 25.91 -6.49 -1.18
CA LEU A 373 25.73 -7.88 -1.56
C LEU A 373 24.89 -8.01 -2.82
N ARG A 374 25.20 -9.03 -3.61
CA ARG A 374 24.50 -9.45 -4.82
C ARG A 374 24.14 -10.92 -4.71
N ALA A 375 23.24 -11.39 -5.56
CA ALA A 375 22.75 -12.76 -5.47
C ALA A 375 23.86 -13.82 -5.58
N HIS A 376 24.91 -13.54 -6.35
CA HIS A 376 26.06 -14.42 -6.52
C HIS A 376 26.93 -14.58 -5.27
N ASP A 377 26.80 -13.71 -4.26
CA ASP A 377 27.54 -13.86 -2.99
C ASP A 377 27.03 -15.05 -2.16
N ALA A 378 25.81 -15.54 -2.40
CA ALA A 378 25.18 -16.62 -1.64
C ALA A 378 24.50 -17.68 -2.55
N PRO A 379 25.24 -18.38 -3.42
CA PRO A 379 24.66 -19.27 -4.42
C PRO A 379 23.88 -20.45 -3.80
N ALA A 380 24.30 -20.97 -2.64
CA ALA A 380 23.57 -22.05 -1.98
C ALA A 380 22.20 -21.60 -1.47
N LEU A 381 22.04 -20.32 -1.13
CA LEU A 381 20.75 -19.75 -0.77
C LEU A 381 19.82 -19.67 -1.98
N LEU A 382 20.34 -19.35 -3.17
CA LEU A 382 19.56 -19.32 -4.40
C LEU A 382 19.02 -20.71 -4.77
N ASP A 383 19.86 -21.74 -4.60
CA ASP A 383 19.43 -23.13 -4.78
C ASP A 383 18.39 -23.55 -3.74
N ALA A 384 18.56 -23.11 -2.48
CA ALA A 384 17.57 -23.35 -1.43
C ALA A 384 16.24 -22.65 -1.71
N PHE A 385 16.24 -21.48 -2.36
CA PHE A 385 15.04 -20.83 -2.85
C PHE A 385 14.34 -21.63 -3.94
N GLY A 386 15.09 -22.09 -4.95
CA GLY A 386 14.56 -22.95 -6.02
C GLY A 386 13.85 -24.18 -5.46
N TRP A 387 14.54 -24.89 -4.58
CA TRP A 387 13.98 -26.02 -3.84
C TRP A 387 12.73 -25.62 -3.04
N CYS A 388 12.81 -24.54 -2.27
CA CYS A 388 11.70 -24.12 -1.41
C CYS A 388 10.46 -23.77 -2.21
N SER A 389 10.63 -23.10 -3.36
CA SER A 389 9.51 -22.75 -4.25
C SER A 389 8.84 -24.00 -4.78
N ALA A 390 9.62 -24.89 -5.40
CA ALA A 390 9.13 -26.13 -5.99
C ALA A 390 8.41 -27.03 -4.98
N MET A 391 8.97 -27.19 -3.77
CA MET A 391 8.37 -28.05 -2.74
C MET A 391 7.17 -27.40 -2.02
N ARG A 392 7.14 -26.07 -1.95
CA ARG A 392 6.07 -25.33 -1.25
C ARG A 392 4.78 -25.33 -2.05
N ASP A 393 4.90 -25.13 -3.35
CA ASP A 393 3.79 -24.94 -4.28
C ASP A 393 3.60 -26.19 -5.19
N LEU A 394 4.29 -27.31 -4.90
CA LEU A 394 4.27 -28.56 -5.70
C LEU A 394 2.87 -29.03 -6.10
N ARG A 395 1.91 -28.98 -5.17
CA ARG A 395 0.54 -29.44 -5.44
C ARG A 395 -0.15 -28.51 -6.44
N GLU A 396 -0.05 -27.22 -6.18
CA GLU A 396 -0.64 -26.15 -6.98
C GLU A 396 -0.02 -26.13 -8.39
N ASP A 397 1.32 -26.19 -8.48
CA ASP A 397 2.08 -26.24 -9.73
C ASP A 397 1.66 -27.44 -10.59
N LEU A 398 1.60 -28.64 -9.99
CA LEU A 398 1.14 -29.86 -10.67
C LEU A 398 -0.30 -29.72 -11.19
N ALA A 399 -1.20 -29.16 -10.38
CA ALA A 399 -2.59 -28.94 -10.77
C ALA A 399 -2.74 -27.91 -11.91
N GLN A 400 -1.80 -26.98 -12.03
CA GLN A 400 -1.74 -25.98 -13.11
C GLN A 400 -0.97 -26.47 -14.34
N GLY A 401 -0.40 -27.69 -14.32
CA GLY A 401 0.40 -28.24 -15.41
C GLY A 401 1.85 -27.76 -15.43
N LEU A 402 2.31 -27.09 -14.36
CA LEU A 402 3.71 -26.73 -14.17
C LEU A 402 4.46 -27.87 -13.48
N TYR A 403 5.11 -28.72 -14.27
CA TYR A 403 5.76 -29.92 -13.72
C TYR A 403 7.16 -29.60 -13.16
N ASN A 404 7.23 -29.27 -11.87
CA ASN A 404 8.48 -29.08 -11.12
C ASN A 404 9.07 -30.38 -10.55
N VAL A 405 8.63 -31.52 -11.07
CA VAL A 405 9.17 -32.86 -10.84
C VAL A 405 10.02 -33.24 -12.06
N PRO A 406 11.27 -33.73 -11.88
CA PRO A 406 12.11 -34.11 -13.01
C PRO A 406 11.47 -35.18 -13.91
N GLU A 407 11.71 -35.08 -15.22
CA GLU A 407 11.19 -36.02 -16.21
C GLU A 407 11.57 -37.48 -15.89
N GLU A 408 12.80 -37.69 -15.40
CA GLU A 408 13.33 -39.00 -15.05
C GLU A 408 12.51 -39.64 -13.91
N VAL A 409 12.15 -38.82 -12.91
CA VAL A 409 11.30 -39.23 -11.78
C VAL A 409 9.89 -39.51 -12.27
N ALA A 410 9.34 -38.63 -13.12
CA ALA A 410 8.01 -38.79 -13.67
C ALA A 410 7.88 -40.07 -14.52
N ALA A 411 8.89 -40.39 -15.32
CA ALA A 411 8.94 -41.62 -16.11
C ALA A 411 8.94 -42.86 -15.20
N ALA A 412 9.77 -42.88 -14.16
CA ALA A 412 9.83 -43.98 -13.20
C ALA A 412 8.51 -44.15 -12.41
N VAL A 413 7.87 -43.04 -12.01
CA VAL A 413 6.55 -43.05 -11.36
C VAL A 413 5.48 -43.68 -12.27
N ARG A 414 5.49 -43.35 -13.57
CA ARG A 414 4.59 -43.98 -14.56
C ARG A 414 4.84 -45.47 -14.69
N THR A 415 6.11 -45.91 -14.64
CA THR A 415 6.46 -47.35 -14.65
C THR A 415 5.92 -48.09 -13.43
N GLU A 416 5.82 -47.42 -12.28
CA GLU A 416 5.16 -47.96 -11.08
C GLU A 416 3.62 -47.86 -11.12
N GLY A 417 3.03 -47.38 -12.22
CA GLY A 417 1.58 -47.19 -12.38
C GLY A 417 1.02 -45.97 -11.66
N GLY A 418 1.88 -45.04 -11.20
CA GLY A 418 1.46 -43.78 -10.59
C GLY A 418 1.23 -42.66 -11.61
N GLU A 419 0.46 -41.66 -11.21
CA GLU A 419 0.22 -40.45 -12.01
C GLU A 419 1.11 -39.29 -11.53
N PRO A 420 2.24 -38.99 -12.22
CA PRO A 420 3.20 -38.00 -11.75
C PRO A 420 2.69 -36.56 -11.82
N ALA A 421 1.62 -36.31 -12.58
CA ALA A 421 0.99 -34.99 -12.72
C ALA A 421 0.13 -34.61 -11.51
N THR A 422 -0.03 -35.49 -10.53
CA THR A 422 -0.75 -35.20 -9.27
C THR A 422 0.14 -35.50 -8.09
N LEU A 423 0.01 -34.71 -7.02
CA LEU A 423 0.78 -34.94 -5.80
C LEU A 423 0.46 -36.32 -5.20
N GLU A 424 -0.82 -36.70 -5.19
CA GLU A 424 -1.29 -38.00 -4.72
C GLU A 424 -0.70 -39.17 -5.52
N GLY A 425 -0.72 -39.09 -6.86
CA GLY A 425 -0.15 -40.10 -7.72
C GLY A 425 1.36 -40.21 -7.59
N LEU A 426 2.05 -39.08 -7.41
CA LEU A 426 3.49 -39.03 -7.13
C LEU A 426 3.81 -39.72 -5.80
N VAL A 427 3.23 -39.26 -4.68
CA VAL A 427 3.55 -39.80 -3.34
C VAL A 427 2.96 -41.19 -3.08
N GLY A 428 2.04 -41.66 -3.93
CA GLY A 428 1.53 -43.02 -3.91
C GLY A 428 2.59 -44.07 -4.27
N THR A 429 3.58 -43.69 -5.09
CA THR A 429 4.66 -44.58 -5.57
C THR A 429 5.87 -44.62 -4.63
N ALA A 430 6.67 -45.67 -4.71
CA ALA A 430 7.93 -45.77 -3.97
C ALA A 430 8.95 -44.77 -4.52
N THR A 431 9.07 -44.65 -5.85
CA THR A 431 9.96 -43.67 -6.49
C THR A 431 9.62 -42.23 -6.10
N GLY A 432 8.35 -41.83 -6.12
CA GLY A 432 7.97 -40.46 -5.75
C GLY A 432 8.28 -40.12 -4.29
N ARG A 433 8.04 -41.06 -3.35
CA ARG A 433 8.43 -40.89 -1.94
C ARG A 433 9.95 -40.83 -1.75
N ALA A 434 10.70 -41.66 -2.49
CA ALA A 434 12.15 -41.66 -2.45
C ALA A 434 12.72 -40.32 -2.97
N TRP A 435 12.19 -39.80 -4.07
CA TRP A 435 12.57 -38.50 -4.62
C TRP A 435 12.29 -37.36 -3.64
N MET A 436 11.08 -37.26 -3.07
CA MET A 436 10.76 -36.23 -2.08
C MET A 436 11.66 -36.32 -0.83
N THR A 437 12.01 -37.53 -0.42
CA THR A 437 12.93 -37.79 0.70
C THR A 437 14.37 -37.37 0.37
N ALA A 438 14.81 -37.54 -0.88
CA ALA A 438 16.10 -37.07 -1.36
C ALA A 438 16.13 -35.53 -1.44
N GLU A 439 15.07 -34.90 -1.94
CA GLU A 439 14.96 -33.44 -2.00
C GLU A 439 14.93 -32.82 -0.59
N HIS A 440 14.25 -33.44 0.38
CA HIS A 440 14.29 -32.98 1.77
C HIS A 440 15.70 -33.05 2.38
N ALA A 441 16.46 -34.12 2.08
CA ALA A 441 17.85 -34.24 2.52
C ALA A 441 18.77 -33.24 1.81
N ARG A 442 18.58 -33.02 0.51
CA ARG A 442 19.33 -32.03 -0.28
C ARG A 442 19.14 -30.61 0.27
N ALA A 443 17.91 -30.24 0.64
CA ALA A 443 17.64 -28.95 1.27
C ALA A 443 18.47 -28.70 2.53
N ARG A 444 18.67 -29.73 3.36
CA ARG A 444 19.53 -29.61 4.55
C ARG A 444 20.96 -29.22 4.16
N VAL A 445 21.53 -29.89 3.17
CA VAL A 445 22.89 -29.60 2.68
C VAL A 445 22.98 -28.18 2.13
N LEU A 446 21.98 -27.74 1.35
CA LEU A 446 21.90 -26.38 0.82
C LEU A 446 21.81 -25.34 1.94
N LEU A 447 20.99 -25.59 2.97
CA LEU A 447 20.85 -24.69 4.12
C LEU A 447 22.15 -24.63 4.94
N GLU A 448 22.81 -25.75 5.21
CA GLU A 448 24.09 -25.75 5.91
C GLU A 448 25.18 -24.99 5.13
N ALA A 449 25.24 -25.17 3.81
CA ALA A 449 26.15 -24.42 2.94
C ALA A 449 25.81 -22.93 2.89
N SER A 450 24.53 -22.59 2.79
CA SER A 450 24.03 -21.21 2.84
C SER A 450 24.40 -20.54 4.17
N GLY A 451 24.23 -21.24 5.30
CA GLY A 451 24.60 -20.72 6.62
C GLY A 451 26.09 -20.36 6.70
N ARG A 452 26.97 -21.23 6.19
CA ARG A 452 28.41 -20.95 6.11
C ARG A 452 28.74 -19.75 5.22
N GLN A 453 28.11 -19.66 4.04
CA GLN A 453 28.28 -18.52 3.13
C GLN A 453 27.84 -17.22 3.80
N LEU A 454 26.67 -17.20 4.43
CA LEU A 454 26.14 -16.01 5.11
C LEU A 454 26.95 -15.60 6.35
N ALA A 455 27.61 -16.55 7.03
CA ALA A 455 28.54 -16.23 8.10
C ALA A 455 29.81 -15.55 7.58
N ALA A 456 30.30 -15.94 6.39
CA ALA A 456 31.47 -15.32 5.77
C ALA A 456 31.21 -13.90 5.23
N LEU A 457 29.95 -13.48 5.12
CA LEU A 457 29.55 -12.16 4.60
C LEU A 457 29.28 -11.12 5.71
N GLU A 458 29.68 -11.40 6.95
CA GLU A 458 29.45 -10.52 8.08
C GLU A 458 29.97 -9.10 7.87
N GLY A 459 29.20 -8.12 8.35
CA GLY A 459 29.48 -6.69 8.18
C GLY A 459 29.05 -6.10 6.83
N ARG A 460 28.74 -6.92 5.80
CA ARG A 460 28.31 -6.42 4.49
C ARG A 460 26.82 -6.04 4.48
N SER A 461 26.50 -4.93 3.81
CA SER A 461 25.12 -4.46 3.70
C SER A 461 24.27 -5.41 2.82
N GLY A 462 23.01 -5.64 3.23
CA GLY A 462 22.11 -6.63 2.61
C GLY A 462 22.07 -7.99 3.31
N LEU A 463 23.04 -8.30 4.18
CA LEU A 463 23.09 -9.59 4.87
C LEU A 463 21.84 -9.89 5.73
N PRO A 464 21.25 -8.93 6.48
CA PRO A 464 20.04 -9.19 7.25
C PRO A 464 18.87 -9.69 6.39
N LEU A 465 18.78 -9.21 5.15
CA LEU A 465 17.74 -9.61 4.20
C LEU A 465 17.94 -11.06 3.75
N LEU A 466 19.18 -11.44 3.41
CA LEU A 466 19.50 -12.83 3.06
C LEU A 466 19.31 -13.79 4.24
N ARG A 467 19.67 -13.37 5.46
CA ARG A 467 19.43 -14.15 6.70
C ARG A 467 17.94 -14.33 6.98
N LEU A 468 17.12 -13.33 6.71
CA LEU A 468 15.66 -13.46 6.82
C LEU A 468 15.13 -14.55 5.89
N PHE A 469 15.58 -14.59 4.64
CA PHE A 469 15.19 -15.62 3.69
C PHE A 469 15.68 -17.00 4.08
N HIS A 470 16.94 -17.12 4.47
CA HIS A 470 17.51 -18.36 4.97
C HIS A 470 16.65 -18.96 6.10
N ARG A 471 16.33 -18.16 7.13
CA ARG A 471 15.48 -18.60 8.27
C ARG A 471 14.07 -18.99 7.83
N SER A 472 13.52 -18.29 6.85
CA SER A 472 12.20 -18.62 6.29
C SER A 472 12.20 -19.99 5.61
N ILE A 473 13.21 -20.26 4.76
CA ILE A 473 13.37 -21.55 4.06
C ILE A 473 13.67 -22.67 5.06
N GLU A 474 14.56 -22.43 6.02
CA GLU A 474 14.88 -23.36 7.09
C GLU A 474 13.64 -23.74 7.91
N SER A 475 12.80 -22.75 8.28
CA SER A 475 11.54 -23.02 8.96
C SER A 475 10.57 -23.82 8.09
N PHE A 476 10.56 -23.62 6.77
CA PHE A 476 9.73 -24.42 5.87
C PHE A 476 10.22 -25.88 5.83
N TRP A 477 11.52 -26.09 5.62
CA TRP A 477 12.18 -27.39 5.60
C TRP A 477 12.04 -28.18 6.91
N ALA A 478 12.32 -27.55 8.05
CA ALA A 478 12.33 -28.24 9.33
C ALA A 478 10.93 -28.52 9.88
N ARG A 479 9.95 -27.66 9.57
CA ARG A 479 8.63 -27.69 10.22
C ARG A 479 7.48 -27.88 9.27
N ARG A 480 7.35 -27.05 8.22
CA ARG A 480 6.13 -27.02 7.39
C ARG A 480 6.04 -28.19 6.43
N LEU A 481 7.13 -28.52 5.73
CA LEU A 481 7.14 -29.62 4.76
C LEU A 481 6.90 -30.99 5.45
N PRO A 482 7.57 -31.36 6.55
CA PRO A 482 7.30 -32.63 7.25
C PRO A 482 5.95 -32.65 7.98
N ARG A 483 5.31 -31.50 8.21
CA ARG A 483 3.92 -31.46 8.68
C ARG A 483 2.93 -31.79 7.57
N ARG A 484 3.21 -31.36 6.33
CA ARG A 484 2.40 -31.69 5.15
C ARG A 484 2.61 -33.14 4.69
N HIS A 485 3.82 -33.67 4.87
CA HIS A 485 4.21 -35.02 4.44
C HIS A 485 4.89 -35.79 5.60
N PRO A 486 4.11 -36.50 6.44
CA PRO A 486 4.61 -37.16 7.65
C PRO A 486 5.73 -38.19 7.40
N PHE A 487 5.72 -38.89 6.26
CA PHE A 487 6.74 -39.90 5.91
C PHE A 487 8.17 -39.33 5.86
N LEU A 488 8.33 -38.01 5.67
CA LEU A 488 9.64 -37.36 5.73
C LEU A 488 10.25 -37.38 7.14
N ARG A 489 9.42 -37.44 8.20
CA ARG A 489 9.91 -37.58 9.59
C ARG A 489 10.40 -38.98 9.87
N GLU A 490 9.69 -39.99 9.37
CA GLU A 490 10.02 -41.39 9.53
C GLU A 490 11.36 -41.70 8.85
N ALA A 491 11.55 -41.22 7.63
CA ALA A 491 12.82 -41.36 6.90
C ALA A 491 14.01 -40.64 7.56
N ALA A 492 13.75 -39.58 8.34
CA ALA A 492 14.78 -38.91 9.14
C ALA A 492 15.10 -39.67 10.43
N ALA A 493 14.10 -40.31 11.06
CA ALA A 493 14.28 -41.11 12.26
C ALA A 493 15.05 -42.42 12.00
N VAL A 494 14.76 -43.10 10.89
CA VAL A 494 15.48 -44.34 10.49
C VAL A 494 16.96 -44.04 10.23
N ARG A 495 17.29 -42.94 9.55
CA ARG A 495 18.69 -42.53 9.31
C ARG A 495 19.48 -42.13 10.55
N LEU A 496 18.82 -41.80 11.66
CA LEU A 496 19.45 -41.54 12.96
C LEU A 496 19.64 -42.82 13.80
N GLN A 497 18.98 -43.91 13.44
CA GLN A 497 19.17 -45.23 14.05
C GLN A 497 20.30 -46.02 13.36
N ASP A 498 20.55 -45.73 12.09
CA ASP A 498 21.59 -46.36 11.26
C ASP A 498 22.94 -45.60 11.23
N ALA A 499 23.05 -44.47 11.94
CA ALA A 499 24.26 -43.63 12.07
C ALA A 499 24.70 -43.52 13.53
#